data_AF-G2PF55-F1
#
_entry.id   AF-G2PF55-F1
#
_cell.length_a   1.000
_cell.length_b   1.000
_cell.length_c   1.000
_cell.angle_alpha   90.00
_cell.angle_beta   90.00
_cell.angle_gamma   90.00
#
_symmetry.space_group_name_H-M   'P 1'
#
loop_
_entity.id
_entity.type
_entity.pdbx_description
1 polymer ?
#
loop_
_entity_poly.entity_id
_entity_poly.type
_entity_poly.pdbx_seq_one_letter_code
_entity_poly.pdbx_strand_id
1 'polypeptide(L)' 'MSRRGLPERVVAEVERLAGQLVDLAEMGIDVTAIGDGPRPGVTGGVRRLPVLEDGFMLVLPLPRLRLVAVTYICPPFADL' A
#
# COMPACT_ATOMS: atom_id res chain seq x y z
N MET A 1 18.01 -5.92 13.42
CA MET A 1 17.80 -4.98 14.56
C MET A 1 16.81 -3.96 14.05
N SER A 2 15.54 -4.09 14.44
CA SER A 2 14.43 -3.43 13.75
C SER A 2 14.55 -1.91 13.81
N ARG A 3 14.48 -1.26 12.65
CA ARG A 3 14.29 0.18 12.61
C ARG A 3 12.82 0.46 12.96
N ARG A 4 12.56 0.84 14.21
CA ARG A 4 11.38 1.61 14.66
C ARG A 4 9.98 0.98 14.41
N GLY A 5 9.66 -0.09 15.13
CA GLY A 5 8.26 -0.41 15.47
C GLY A 5 7.49 -1.37 14.56
N LEU A 6 8.07 -1.85 13.45
CA LEU A 6 7.49 -2.93 12.63
C LEU A 6 8.50 -4.08 12.43
N PRO A 7 8.02 -5.34 12.33
CA PRO A 7 8.88 -6.49 11.98
C PRO A 7 9.51 -6.33 10.59
N GLU A 8 10.76 -6.79 10.42
CA GLU A 8 11.51 -6.67 9.16
C GLU A 8 10.76 -7.33 7.98
N ARG A 9 10.06 -8.44 8.20
CA ARG A 9 9.23 -9.11 7.18
C ARG A 9 8.08 -8.25 6.67
N VAL A 10 7.47 -7.47 7.56
CA VAL A 10 6.34 -6.58 7.22
C VAL A 10 6.86 -5.41 6.40
N VAL A 11 8.00 -4.83 6.80
CA VAL A 11 8.65 -3.75 6.06
C VAL A 11 9.00 -4.20 4.64
N ALA A 12 9.65 -5.36 4.50
CA ALA A 12 10.04 -5.89 3.19
C ALA A 12 8.82 -6.13 2.28
N GLU A 13 7.72 -6.66 2.83
CA GLU A 13 6.51 -6.90 2.03
C GLU A 13 5.81 -5.59 1.62
N VAL A 14 5.76 -4.59 2.50
CA VAL A 14 5.23 -3.27 2.17
C VAL A 14 6.06 -2.59 1.08
N GLU A 15 7.39 -2.62 1.19
CA GLU A 15 8.29 -2.08 0.16
C GLU A 15 8.10 -2.79 -1.18
N ARG A 16 7.96 -4.13 -1.17
CA ARG A 16 7.69 -4.94 -2.36
C ARG A 16 6.37 -4.54 -3.03
N LEU A 17 5.28 -4.45 -2.27
CA LEU A 17 3.96 -4.09 -2.78
C LEU A 17 3.90 -2.63 -3.27
N ALA A 18 4.54 -1.70 -2.55
CA ALA A 18 4.64 -0.31 -2.99
C ALA A 18 5.41 -0.17 -4.31
N GLY A 19 6.51 -0.92 -4.48
CA GLY A 19 7.24 -1.01 -5.74
C GLY A 19 6.34 -1.50 -6.89
N GLN A 20 5.58 -2.56 -6.67
CA GLN A 20 4.65 -3.09 -7.68
C GLN A 20 3.57 -2.08 -8.09
N LEU A 21 3.07 -1.25 -7.16
CA LEU A 21 2.14 -0.19 -7.51
C LEU A 21 2.80 0.89 -8.38
N VAL A 22 4.05 1.23 -8.10
CA VAL A 22 4.82 2.17 -8.93
C VAL A 22 5.02 1.59 -10.33
N ASP A 23 5.45 0.34 -10.45
CA ASP A 23 5.65 -0.34 -11.74
C ASP A 23 4.37 -0.34 -12.58
N LEU A 24 3.21 -0.65 -11.96
CA LEU A 24 1.92 -0.62 -12.64
C LEU A 24 1.54 0.80 -13.09
N ALA A 25 1.76 1.81 -12.25
CA ALA A 25 1.52 3.20 -12.62
C ALA A 25 2.41 3.64 -13.80
N GLU A 26 3.66 3.20 -13.84
CA GLU A 26 4.58 3.46 -14.96
C GLU A 26 4.13 2.80 -16.27
N MET A 27 3.46 1.64 -16.17
CA MET A 27 2.81 0.99 -17.32
C MET A 27 1.49 1.66 -17.75
N GLY A 28 1.09 2.76 -17.09
CA GLY A 28 -0.16 3.47 -17.38
C GLY A 28 -1.41 2.84 -16.78
N ILE A 29 -1.25 1.87 -15.86
CA ILE A 29 -2.37 1.26 -15.15
C ILE A 29 -2.89 2.23 -14.08
N ASP A 30 -4.22 2.38 -14.02
CA ASP A 30 -4.87 3.18 -12.98
C ASP A 30 -4.81 2.48 -11.61
N VAL A 31 -3.78 2.80 -10.84
CA VAL A 31 -3.60 2.28 -9.47
C VAL A 31 -4.67 2.75 -8.48
N THR A 32 -5.51 3.75 -8.81
CA THR A 32 -6.65 4.13 -7.96
C THR A 32 -7.76 3.08 -7.96
N ALA A 33 -7.76 2.19 -8.94
CA ALA A 33 -8.67 1.05 -9.02
C ALA A 33 -8.21 -0.18 -8.22
N ILE A 34 -6.98 -0.19 -7.69
CA ILE A 34 -6.39 -1.33 -7.00
C ILE A 34 -6.69 -1.27 -5.49
N GLY A 35 -7.00 -2.42 -4.90
CA GLY A 35 -7.36 -2.56 -3.49
C GLY A 35 -8.79 -2.12 -3.19
N ASP A 36 -9.16 -2.17 -1.91
CA ASP A 36 -10.51 -1.82 -1.45
C ASP A 36 -10.59 -0.34 -1.09
N GLY A 37 -11.70 0.33 -1.40
CA GLY A 37 -11.88 1.73 -1.08
C GLY A 37 -13.32 2.19 -1.33
N PRO A 38 -13.72 3.36 -0.81
CA PRO A 38 -15.11 3.79 -0.80
C PRO A 38 -15.76 3.87 -2.19
N ARG A 39 -14.97 4.11 -3.26
CA ARG A 39 -15.43 4.03 -4.66
C ARG A 39 -14.28 3.55 -5.58
N PRO A 40 -14.45 2.45 -6.34
CA PRO A 40 -13.50 2.05 -7.39
C PRO A 40 -13.53 3.02 -8.59
N GLY A 41 -12.37 3.30 -9.21
CA GLY A 41 -12.28 4.03 -10.48
C GLY A 41 -12.57 5.53 -10.42
N VAL A 42 -12.62 6.12 -9.22
CA VAL A 42 -12.72 7.58 -9.03
C VAL A 42 -11.36 8.10 -8.61
N THR A 43 -10.91 9.22 -9.17
CA THR A 43 -9.59 9.78 -8.89
C THR A 43 -9.49 10.22 -7.42
N GLY A 44 -8.81 9.41 -6.62
CA GLY A 44 -8.48 9.72 -5.22
C GLY A 44 -9.21 8.86 -4.20
N GLY A 45 -8.74 8.96 -2.96
CA GLY A 45 -9.22 8.16 -1.84
C GLY A 45 -8.20 7.10 -1.42
N VAL A 46 -8.20 6.82 -0.11
CA VAL A 46 -7.35 5.79 0.47
C VAL A 46 -7.82 4.41 0.01
N ARG A 47 -6.86 3.57 -0.38
CA ARG A 47 -7.03 2.17 -0.77
C ARG A 47 -6.45 1.29 0.32
N ARG A 48 -7.19 0.26 0.71
CA ARG A 48 -6.70 -0.81 1.58
C ARG A 48 -6.16 -1.94 0.72
N LEU A 49 -4.95 -2.39 1.03
CA LEU A 49 -4.32 -3.55 0.39
C LEU A 49 -3.92 -4.56 1.46
N PRO A 50 -4.16 -5.86 1.23
CA PRO A 50 -3.70 -6.89 2.15
C PRO A 50 -2.16 -6.92 2.19
N VAL A 51 -1.62 -7.18 3.37
CA VAL A 51 -0.18 -7.35 3.60
C VAL A 51 -0.01 -8.57 4.48
N LEU A 52 0.61 -9.62 3.93
CA LEU A 52 0.71 -10.93 4.60
C LEU A 52 -0.68 -11.41 5.06
N GLU A 53 -0.75 -12.15 6.17
CA GLU A 53 -1.95 -12.85 6.69
C GLU A 53 -3.19 -11.95 6.85
N ASP A 54 -3.39 -11.37 8.03
CA ASP A 54 -4.51 -10.48 8.37
C ASP A 54 -4.08 -9.00 8.45
N GLY A 55 -2.83 -8.73 8.09
CA GLY A 55 -2.26 -7.40 7.97
C GLY A 55 -2.78 -6.65 6.74
N PHE A 56 -2.64 -5.32 6.77
CA PHE A 56 -3.01 -4.48 5.65
C PHE A 56 -2.24 -3.16 5.67
N MET A 57 -2.10 -2.55 4.49
CA MET A 57 -1.65 -1.17 4.36
C MET A 57 -2.74 -0.29 3.77
N LEU A 58 -2.71 0.99 4.15
CA LEU A 58 -3.49 2.05 3.52
C LEU A 58 -2.58 2.83 2.58
N VAL A 59 -3.01 2.95 1.32
CA VAL A 59 -2.27 3.65 0.28
C VAL A 59 -3.13 4.78 -0.27
N LEU A 60 -2.52 5.95 -0.47
CA LEU A 60 -3.14 7.10 -1.11
C LEU A 60 -2.39 7.39 -2.43
N PRO A 61 -2.92 6.93 -3.58
CA PRO A 61 -2.41 7.37 -4.87
C PRO A 61 -2.76 8.84 -5.12
N LEU A 62 -1.75 9.62 -5.51
CA LEU A 62 -1.85 11.04 -5.80
C LEU A 62 -1.31 11.29 -7.23
N PRO A 63 -2.09 10.96 -8.28
CA PRO A 63 -1.61 11.00 -9.66
C PRO A 63 -1.08 12.37 -10.09
N ARG A 64 -1.70 13.45 -9.61
CA ARG A 64 -1.28 14.83 -9.87
C ARG A 64 0.13 15.14 -9.35
N LEU A 65 0.58 14.44 -8.32
CA LEU A 65 1.91 14.59 -7.71
C LEU A 65 2.87 13.47 -8.12
N ARG A 66 2.42 12.53 -8.97
CA ARG A 66 3.16 11.30 -9.30
C ARG A 66 3.68 10.57 -8.05
N LEU A 67 2.82 10.46 -7.03
CA LEU A 67 3.16 9.91 -5.73
C LEU A 67 2.17 8.81 -5.35
N VAL A 68 2.70 7.72 -4.78
CA VAL A 68 1.94 6.69 -4.06
C VAL A 68 2.39 6.75 -2.61
N ALA A 69 1.51 7.17 -1.71
CA ALA A 69 1.85 7.32 -0.29
C ALA A 69 1.29 6.15 0.52
N VAL A 70 2.16 5.40 1.21
CA VAL A 70 1.73 4.46 2.25
C VAL A 70 1.48 5.27 3.53
N THR A 71 0.22 5.38 3.96
CA THR A 71 -0.19 6.26 5.06
C THR A 71 -0.36 5.54 6.39
N TYR A 72 -0.57 4.22 6.35
CA TYR A 72 -0.74 3.39 7.54
C TYR A 72 -0.39 1.93 7.22
N ILE A 73 0.18 1.23 8.19
CA ILE A 73 0.47 -0.20 8.13
C ILE A 73 -0.09 -0.85 9.40
N CYS A 74 -0.99 -1.80 9.24
CA CYS A 74 -1.33 -2.78 10.27
C CYS A 74 -0.49 -4.03 10.01
N PRO A 75 0.48 -4.38 10.88
CA PRO A 75 1.11 -5.69 10.78
C PRO A 75 0.07 -6.79 11.06
N PRO A 76 0.36 -8.04 10.64
CA PRO A 76 -0.43 -9.19 11.06
C PRO A 76 -0.57 -9.30 12.57
N PHE A 77 -1.64 -9.90 13.09
CA PHE A 77 -1.83 -10.06 14.54
C PHE A 77 -0.74 -10.92 15.19
N ALA A 78 -0.18 -11.90 14.46
CA ALA A 78 0.93 -12.73 14.94
C ALA A 78 2.24 -11.93 15.18
N ASP A 79 2.29 -10.66 14.77
CA ASP A 79 3.42 -9.75 14.94
C ASP A 79 3.21 -8.68 16.02
N LEU A 80 2.05 -8.66 16.68
CA LEU A 80 1.69 -7.73 17.77
C LEU A 80 1.91 -8.38 19.15
#